data_AF-A0A1I7C8I6-F1
#
_entry.id   AF-A0A1I7C8I6-F1
#
_cell.length_a   1.000
_cell.length_b   1.000
_cell.length_c   1.000
_cell.angle_alpha   90.00
_cell.angle_beta   90.00
_cell.angle_gamma   90.00
#
_symmetry.space_group_name_H-M   'P 1'
#
loop_
_entity.id
_entity.type
_entity.pdbx_description
1 polymer ?
#
loop_
_entity_poly.entity_id
_entity_poly.type
_entity_poly.pdbx_seq_one_letter_code
_entity_poly.pdbx_strand_id
1 'polypeptide(L)'
;MTTITRDSLAQAAQEGTGIAHLSPGQAWAAHRLAMPPERLEKPLAPHIAALLENVERMAARQFFASADRDNAESIIRAAHDEAHPMYLRAPMLETLRQGMVECLPGLTPSGVNDKGEAVYRLADIASALDVPEDELLARAEAMGMKDRMEAGPVHPLH
;
A
#
# COMPACT_ATOMS: atom_id res chain seq x y z
N MET A 1 26.72 -1.44 9.35
CA MET A 1 26.48 -0.83 8.02
C MET A 1 25.64 -1.82 7.24
N THR A 2 24.42 -1.46 6.83
CA THR A 2 23.58 -2.33 6.00
C THR A 2 24.15 -2.35 4.58
N THR A 3 24.56 -3.53 4.11
CA THR A 3 25.05 -3.70 2.74
C THR A 3 23.88 -3.69 1.77
N ILE A 4 23.98 -2.88 0.72
CA ILE A 4 23.00 -2.87 -0.36
C ILE A 4 23.25 -4.13 -1.21
N THR A 5 22.25 -5.00 -1.29
CA THR A 5 22.23 -6.17 -2.18
C THR A 5 21.01 -6.08 -3.08
N ARG A 6 20.93 -6.91 -4.12
CA ARG A 6 19.74 -6.93 -4.98
C ARG A 6 18.48 -7.31 -4.19
N ASP A 7 18.59 -8.27 -3.28
CA ASP A 7 17.47 -8.74 -2.47
C ASP A 7 17.03 -7.68 -1.47
N SER A 8 17.98 -7.01 -0.80
CA SER A 8 17.63 -5.96 0.16
C SER A 8 17.06 -4.71 -0.53
N LEU A 9 17.46 -4.42 -1.77
CA LEU A 9 16.80 -3.39 -2.61
C LEU A 9 15.39 -3.78 -3.02
N ALA A 10 15.18 -5.05 -3.43
CA ALA A 10 13.86 -5.53 -3.81
C ALA A 10 12.90 -5.47 -2.62
N GLN A 11 13.35 -5.91 -1.45
CA GLN A 11 12.59 -5.83 -0.21
C GLN A 11 12.26 -4.37 0.15
N ALA A 12 13.25 -3.47 0.16
CA ALA A 12 13.00 -2.06 0.47
C ALA A 12 12.03 -1.41 -0.52
N ALA A 13 12.15 -1.72 -1.81
CA ALA A 13 11.22 -1.24 -2.85
C ALA A 13 9.79 -1.77 -2.67
N GLN A 14 9.65 -3.05 -2.28
CA GLN A 14 8.36 -3.68 -2.02
C GLN A 14 7.70 -3.13 -0.75
N GLU A 15 8.46 -2.90 0.31
CA GLU A 15 7.95 -2.37 1.58
C GLU A 15 7.75 -0.85 1.54
N GLY A 16 8.31 -0.16 0.54
CA GLY A 16 8.30 1.29 0.49
C GLY A 16 9.20 1.93 1.55
N THR A 17 10.27 1.24 1.94
CA THR A 17 11.22 1.66 2.98
C THR A 17 12.55 2.12 2.37
N GLY A 18 13.32 2.92 3.12
CA GLY A 18 14.67 3.32 2.73
C GLY A 18 15.69 2.24 3.08
N ILE A 19 16.84 2.24 2.42
CA ILE A 19 17.93 1.30 2.70
C ILE A 19 19.28 1.99 2.71
N ALA A 20 20.05 1.77 3.78
CA ALA A 20 21.35 2.38 4.03
C ALA A 20 21.28 3.92 3.96
N HIS A 21 21.61 4.52 2.81
CA HIS A 21 21.56 5.95 2.58
C HIS A 21 20.58 6.36 1.46
N LEU A 22 19.90 5.39 0.85
CA LEU A 22 18.88 5.62 -0.17
C LEU A 22 17.54 5.91 0.50
N SER A 23 16.86 6.98 0.05
CA SER A 23 15.46 7.22 0.38
C SER A 23 14.57 6.07 -0.14
N PRO A 24 13.32 5.92 0.34
CA PRO A 24 12.38 4.96 -0.22
C PRO A 24 12.18 5.09 -1.74
N GLY A 25 12.05 6.32 -2.23
CA GLY A 25 11.90 6.61 -3.66
C GLY A 25 13.14 6.22 -4.46
N GLN A 26 14.34 6.48 -3.92
CA GLN A 26 15.60 6.08 -4.53
C GLN A 26 15.82 4.57 -4.50
N ALA A 27 15.45 3.88 -3.42
CA ALA A 27 15.51 2.42 -3.33
C ALA A 27 14.60 1.75 -4.36
N TRP A 28 13.36 2.24 -4.48
CA TRP A 28 12.43 1.80 -5.51
C TRP A 28 12.93 2.10 -6.93
N ALA A 29 13.43 3.31 -7.19
CA ALA A 29 13.95 3.69 -8.50
C ALA A 29 15.17 2.82 -8.88
N ALA A 30 16.06 2.55 -7.91
CA ALA A 30 17.22 1.70 -8.11
C ALA A 30 16.82 0.26 -8.44
N HIS A 31 15.85 -0.29 -7.70
CA HIS A 31 15.30 -1.61 -7.98
C HIS A 31 14.63 -1.68 -9.36
N ARG A 32 13.77 -0.70 -9.70
CA ARG A 32 13.08 -0.60 -10.99
C ARG A 32 14.04 -0.53 -12.18
N LEU A 33 15.17 0.14 -12.01
CA LEU A 33 16.22 0.25 -13.02
C LEU A 33 17.19 -0.94 -13.03
N ALA A 34 16.99 -1.93 -12.15
CA ALA A 34 17.92 -3.04 -11.94
C ALA A 34 19.37 -2.57 -11.73
N MET A 35 19.55 -1.48 -10.96
CA MET A 35 20.87 -0.89 -10.70
C MET A 35 21.79 -1.90 -9.98
N PRO A 36 23.03 -2.08 -10.45
CA PRO A 36 24.04 -2.84 -9.73
C PRO A 36 24.35 -2.19 -8.37
N PRO A 37 24.41 -2.96 -7.26
CA PRO A 37 24.69 -2.40 -5.93
C PRO A 37 25.98 -1.60 -5.84
N GLU A 38 26.99 -1.94 -6.65
CA GLU A 38 28.30 -1.28 -6.69
C GLU A 38 28.17 0.19 -7.15
N ARG A 39 27.13 0.51 -7.94
CA ARG A 39 26.84 1.90 -8.39
C ARG A 39 26.08 2.72 -7.36
N LEU A 40 25.58 2.06 -6.31
CA LEU A 40 24.79 2.64 -5.23
C LEU A 40 25.63 2.80 -3.97
N GLU A 41 26.95 2.58 -4.03
CA GLU A 41 27.85 2.81 -2.91
C GLU A 41 27.95 4.31 -2.59
N LYS A 42 28.23 4.61 -1.31
CA LYS A 42 28.40 5.99 -0.85
C LYS A 42 29.86 6.43 -1.08
N PRO A 43 30.12 7.63 -1.63
CA PRO A 43 29.15 8.62 -2.10
C PRO A 43 28.53 8.24 -3.45
N LEU A 44 27.21 8.44 -3.57
CA LEU A 44 26.52 8.31 -4.85
C LEU A 44 27.12 9.28 -5.87
N ALA A 45 27.47 8.76 -7.03
CA ALA A 45 27.90 9.61 -8.13
C ALA A 45 26.76 10.57 -8.52
N PRO A 46 27.04 11.87 -8.79
CA PRO A 46 25.99 12.87 -9.01
C PRO A 46 24.99 12.51 -10.11
N HIS A 47 25.47 11.88 -11.19
CA HIS A 47 24.60 11.44 -12.29
C HIS A 47 23.66 10.29 -11.90
N ILE A 48 24.08 9.42 -10.96
CA ILE A 48 23.21 8.36 -10.42
C ILE A 48 22.15 8.96 -9.54
N ALA A 49 22.52 9.87 -8.63
CA ALA A 49 21.57 10.57 -7.77
C ALA A 49 20.49 11.28 -8.62
N ALA A 50 20.92 12.05 -9.63
CA ALA A 50 20.00 12.73 -10.55
C ALA A 50 19.10 11.76 -11.34
N LEU A 51 19.60 10.59 -11.74
CA LEU A 51 18.80 9.58 -12.42
C LEU A 51 17.71 9.01 -11.49
N LEU A 52 18.07 8.65 -10.26
CA LEU A 52 17.14 8.11 -9.27
C LEU A 52 16.04 9.14 -8.93
N GLU A 53 16.42 10.39 -8.68
CA GLU A 53 15.48 11.49 -8.42
C GLU A 53 14.52 11.73 -9.60
N ASN A 54 15.01 11.61 -10.84
CA ASN A 54 14.17 11.77 -12.02
C ASN A 54 13.11 10.67 -12.11
N VAL A 55 13.49 9.42 -11.88
CA VAL A 55 12.57 8.28 -11.90
C VAL A 55 11.54 8.38 -10.77
N GLU A 56 11.97 8.74 -9.57
CA GLU A 56 11.09 9.02 -8.43
C GLU A 56 10.06 10.11 -8.78
N ARG A 57 10.53 11.24 -9.31
CA ARG A 57 9.67 12.36 -9.71
C ARG A 57 8.66 11.98 -10.79
N MET A 58 9.03 11.13 -11.75
CA MET A 58 8.10 10.64 -12.77
C MET A 58 7.02 9.74 -12.15
N ALA A 59 7.40 8.85 -11.24
CA ALA A 59 6.46 7.99 -10.53
C ALA A 59 5.49 8.79 -9.66
N ALA A 60 5.98 9.77 -8.92
CA ALA A 60 5.15 10.67 -8.11
C ALA A 60 4.15 11.44 -8.97
N ARG A 61 4.58 11.98 -10.12
CA ARG A 61 3.68 12.67 -11.06
C ARG A 61 2.59 11.74 -11.59
N GLN A 62 2.95 10.52 -11.97
CA GLN A 62 1.98 9.55 -12.47
C GLN A 62 0.97 9.16 -11.37
N PHE A 63 1.44 8.95 -10.15
CA PHE A 63 0.59 8.63 -9.00
C PHE A 63 -0.41 9.75 -8.68
N PHE A 64 0.05 10.99 -8.56
CA PHE A 64 -0.86 12.09 -8.25
C PHE A 64 -1.75 12.50 -9.42
N ALA A 65 -1.43 12.08 -10.65
CA ALA A 65 -2.29 12.26 -11.81
C ALA A 65 -3.31 11.14 -12.00
N SER A 66 -3.14 9.98 -11.35
CA SER A 66 -4.09 8.85 -11.45
C SER A 66 -5.30 8.99 -10.52
N ALA A 67 -5.27 9.95 -9.59
CA ALA A 67 -6.37 10.25 -8.68
C ALA A 67 -6.98 11.64 -8.95
N ASP A 68 -8.31 11.68 -9.06
CA ASP A 68 -9.06 12.92 -8.98
C ASP A 68 -9.15 13.37 -7.51
N ARG A 69 -8.69 14.59 -7.22
CA ARG A 69 -8.59 15.13 -5.86
C ARG A 69 -9.94 15.41 -5.21
N ASP A 70 -10.97 15.61 -6.02
CA ASP A 70 -12.32 15.90 -5.54
C ASP A 70 -13.18 14.62 -5.45
N ASN A 71 -12.58 13.45 -5.67
CA ASN A 71 -13.26 12.16 -5.67
C ASN A 71 -12.57 11.16 -4.72
N ALA A 72 -13.17 10.96 -3.55
CA ALA A 72 -12.67 10.04 -2.53
C ALA A 72 -12.48 8.60 -3.06
N GLU A 73 -13.39 8.10 -3.89
CA GLU A 73 -13.28 6.76 -4.47
C GLU A 73 -12.07 6.64 -5.41
N SER A 74 -11.79 7.70 -6.17
CA SER A 74 -10.60 7.76 -7.02
C SER A 74 -9.31 7.72 -6.20
N ILE A 75 -9.28 8.44 -5.08
CA ILE A 75 -8.15 8.50 -4.14
C ILE A 75 -7.93 7.13 -3.48
N ILE A 76 -9.00 6.51 -2.98
CA ILE A 76 -8.95 5.17 -2.36
C ILE A 76 -8.44 4.13 -3.35
N ARG A 77 -8.90 4.18 -4.60
CA ARG A 77 -8.44 3.28 -5.65
C ARG A 77 -6.96 3.45 -5.95
N ALA A 78 -6.48 4.69 -6.10
CA ALA A 78 -5.06 4.96 -6.33
C ALA A 78 -4.18 4.50 -5.16
N ALA A 79 -4.66 4.64 -3.92
CA ALA A 79 -3.95 4.14 -2.74
C ALA A 79 -3.83 2.61 -2.72
N HIS A 80 -4.80 1.88 -3.28
CA HIS A 80 -4.80 0.42 -3.35
C HIS A 80 -4.24 -0.17 -4.65
N ASP A 81 -3.87 0.65 -5.63
CA ASP A 81 -3.31 0.18 -6.90
C ASP A 81 -1.87 -0.31 -6.77
N GLU A 82 -1.67 -1.62 -6.92
CA GLU A 82 -0.36 -2.29 -6.87
C GLU A 82 0.59 -1.92 -8.01
N ALA A 83 0.12 -1.27 -9.07
CA ALA A 83 1.00 -0.70 -10.08
C ALA A 83 1.82 0.49 -9.57
N HIS A 84 1.37 1.14 -8.49
CA HIS A 84 2.06 2.26 -7.87
C HIS A 84 3.01 1.82 -6.74
N PRO A 85 4.14 2.50 -6.56
CA PRO A 85 5.13 2.09 -5.56
C PRO A 85 4.63 2.29 -4.13
N MET A 86 5.02 1.38 -3.23
CA MET A 86 4.56 1.39 -1.84
C MET A 86 4.96 2.66 -1.09
N TYR A 87 6.10 3.28 -1.37
CA TYR A 87 6.48 4.53 -0.69
C TYR A 87 5.53 5.72 -0.98
N LEU A 88 4.80 5.69 -2.11
CA LEU A 88 3.77 6.69 -2.42
C LEU A 88 2.41 6.31 -1.84
N ARG A 89 2.10 5.01 -1.82
CA ARG A 89 0.80 4.49 -1.35
C ARG A 89 0.71 4.46 0.18
N ALA A 90 1.78 4.07 0.86
CA ALA A 90 1.80 3.82 2.30
C ALA A 90 1.31 5.01 3.14
N PRO A 91 1.72 6.27 2.88
CA PRO A 91 1.17 7.41 3.61
C PRO A 91 -0.35 7.55 3.46
N MET A 92 -0.89 7.30 2.26
CA MET A 92 -2.33 7.38 2.01
C MET A 92 -3.08 6.24 2.69
N LEU A 93 -2.55 5.02 2.61
CA LEU A 93 -3.12 3.85 3.30
C LEU A 93 -3.15 4.08 4.81
N GLU A 94 -2.12 4.69 5.39
CA GLU A 94 -2.10 5.04 6.81
C GLU A 94 -3.15 6.11 7.16
N THR A 95 -3.31 7.15 6.33
CA THR A 95 -4.39 8.13 6.52
C THR A 95 -5.78 7.50 6.42
N LEU A 96 -6.00 6.61 5.45
CA LEU A 96 -7.26 5.87 5.32
C LEU A 96 -7.52 4.99 6.55
N ARG A 97 -6.50 4.30 7.05
CA ARG A 97 -6.58 3.48 8.26
C ARG A 97 -6.95 4.34 9.48
N GLN A 98 -6.34 5.51 9.64
CA GLN A 98 -6.66 6.45 10.71
C GLN A 98 -8.11 6.95 10.61
N GLY A 99 -8.56 7.35 9.42
CA GLY A 99 -9.94 7.75 9.18
C GLY A 99 -10.95 6.65 9.50
N MET A 100 -10.64 5.39 9.18
CA MET A 100 -11.47 4.25 9.57
C MET A 100 -11.58 4.12 11.10
N VAL A 101 -10.48 4.26 11.83
CA VAL A 101 -10.49 4.21 13.31
C VAL A 101 -11.29 5.36 13.90
N GLU A 102 -11.21 6.56 13.33
CA GLU A 102 -11.93 7.74 13.81
C GLU A 102 -13.44 7.66 13.52
N CYS A 103 -13.81 7.23 12.31
CA CYS A 103 -15.21 7.16 11.89
C CYS A 103 -15.94 5.90 12.38
N LEU A 104 -15.20 4.80 12.62
CA LEU A 104 -15.75 3.49 13.02
C LEU A 104 -15.00 2.95 14.26
N PRO A 105 -15.03 3.63 15.42
CA PRO A 105 -14.19 3.32 16.58
C PRO A 105 -14.46 1.95 17.23
N GLY A 106 -15.61 1.32 16.92
CA GLY A 106 -15.97 -0.02 17.38
C GLY A 106 -15.63 -1.15 16.40
N LEU A 107 -15.16 -0.83 15.18
CA LEU A 107 -14.88 -1.85 14.17
C LEU A 107 -13.46 -2.39 14.36
N THR A 108 -13.35 -3.53 15.01
CA THR A 108 -12.07 -4.24 15.19
C THR A 108 -11.95 -5.41 14.22
N PRO A 109 -10.73 -5.73 13.76
CA PRO A 109 -10.52 -6.96 12.99
C PRO A 109 -10.93 -8.18 13.80
N SER A 110 -11.69 -9.08 13.20
CA SER A 110 -12.08 -10.35 13.80
C SER A 110 -10.98 -11.41 13.67
N GLY A 111 -10.01 -11.19 12.78
CA GLY A 111 -8.89 -12.09 12.51
C GLY A 111 -7.90 -11.49 11.52
N VAL A 112 -6.94 -12.32 11.11
CA VAL A 112 -6.03 -12.05 10.00
C VAL A 112 -6.07 -13.20 8.99
N ASN A 113 -5.89 -12.89 7.70
CA ASN A 113 -5.73 -13.92 6.67
C ASN A 113 -4.28 -14.42 6.61
N ASP A 114 -3.99 -15.38 5.71
CA ASP A 114 -2.63 -15.94 5.51
C ASP A 114 -1.58 -14.90 5.08
N LYS A 115 -2.00 -13.72 4.62
CA LYS A 115 -1.12 -12.59 4.27
C LYS A 115 -0.89 -11.64 5.44
N GLY A 116 -1.50 -11.89 6.59
CA GLY A 116 -1.47 -10.99 7.75
C GLY A 116 -2.39 -9.77 7.61
N GLU A 117 -3.29 -9.74 6.62
CA GLU A 117 -4.24 -8.65 6.42
C GLU A 117 -5.43 -8.81 7.37
N ALA A 118 -5.90 -7.69 7.92
CA ALA A 118 -7.05 -7.66 8.81
C ALA A 118 -8.33 -8.13 8.10
N VAL A 119 -9.04 -9.08 8.74
CA VAL A 119 -10.34 -9.57 8.28
C VAL A 119 -11.39 -9.17 9.29
N TYR A 120 -12.52 -8.67 8.81
CA TYR A 120 -13.65 -8.18 9.60
C TYR A 120 -14.87 -9.05 9.32
N ARG A 121 -15.65 -9.40 10.35
CA ARG A 121 -16.94 -10.04 10.14
C ARG A 121 -17.90 -9.06 9.49
N LEU A 122 -18.69 -9.57 8.55
CA LEU A 122 -19.69 -8.77 7.85
C LEU A 122 -20.71 -8.15 8.83
N ALA A 123 -21.14 -8.90 9.85
CA ALA A 123 -22.01 -8.40 10.90
C ALA A 123 -21.42 -7.21 11.69
N ASP A 124 -20.11 -7.22 11.95
CA ASP A 124 -19.44 -6.13 12.67
C ASP A 124 -19.35 -4.87 11.79
N ILE A 125 -19.13 -5.05 10.48
CA ILE A 125 -19.18 -3.95 9.49
C ILE A 125 -20.61 -3.40 9.39
N ALA A 126 -21.62 -4.26 9.30
CA ALA A 126 -23.04 -3.89 9.23
C ALA A 126 -23.45 -3.04 10.43
N SER A 127 -23.10 -3.51 11.64
CA SER A 127 -23.31 -2.81 12.90
C SER A 127 -22.61 -1.45 12.93
N ALA A 128 -21.34 -1.39 12.50
CA ALA A 128 -20.57 -0.15 12.49
C ALA A 128 -21.10 0.91 11.50
N LEU A 129 -21.73 0.46 10.41
CA LEU A 129 -22.30 1.33 9.37
C LEU A 129 -23.80 1.65 9.59
N ASP A 130 -24.42 1.10 10.63
CA ASP A 130 -25.86 1.20 10.90
C ASP A 130 -26.74 0.75 9.71
N VAL A 131 -26.34 -0.35 9.07
CA VAL A 131 -27.07 -0.95 7.94
C VAL A 131 -27.31 -2.45 8.16
N PRO A 132 -28.35 -3.02 7.54
CA PRO A 132 -28.58 -4.46 7.56
C PRO A 132 -27.47 -5.25 6.86
N GLU A 133 -27.16 -6.46 7.36
CA GLU A 133 -26.13 -7.33 6.78
C GLU A 133 -26.47 -7.77 5.36
N ASP A 134 -27.75 -8.06 5.09
CA ASP A 134 -28.28 -8.42 3.77
C ASP A 134 -28.17 -7.28 2.75
N GLU A 135 -28.26 -6.02 3.20
CA GLU A 135 -28.01 -4.86 2.34
C GLU A 135 -26.54 -4.80 1.89
N LEU A 136 -25.60 -5.02 2.82
CA LEU A 136 -24.17 -5.09 2.48
C LEU A 136 -23.86 -6.26 1.54
N LEU A 137 -24.49 -7.41 1.77
CA LEU A 137 -24.30 -8.60 0.96
C LEU A 137 -24.82 -8.38 -0.47
N ALA A 138 -26.02 -7.82 -0.63
CA ALA A 138 -26.58 -7.47 -1.93
C ALA A 138 -25.72 -6.44 -2.68
N ARG A 139 -25.14 -5.46 -1.95
CA ARG A 139 -24.25 -4.46 -2.54
C ARG A 139 -22.90 -5.05 -2.95
N ALA A 140 -22.33 -5.95 -2.16
CA ALA A 140 -21.12 -6.68 -2.51
C ALA A 140 -21.34 -7.56 -3.76
N GLU A 141 -22.49 -8.22 -3.89
CA GLU A 141 -22.87 -8.97 -5.08
C GLU A 141 -23.00 -8.08 -6.32
N ALA A 142 -23.68 -6.93 -6.19
CA ALA A 142 -23.82 -5.97 -7.28
C ALA A 142 -22.46 -5.40 -7.76
N MET A 143 -21.46 -5.36 -6.88
CA MET A 143 -20.10 -4.94 -7.19
C MET A 143 -19.18 -6.08 -7.63
N GLY A 144 -19.68 -7.31 -7.74
CA GLY A 144 -18.87 -8.49 -8.11
C GLY A 144 -17.81 -8.86 -7.06
N MET A 145 -18.01 -8.47 -5.80
CA MET A 145 -17.07 -8.72 -4.70
C MET A 145 -17.36 -10.01 -3.91
N LYS A 146 -18.32 -10.82 -4.37
CA LYS A 146 -18.78 -12.03 -3.67
C LYS A 146 -17.63 -12.98 -3.33
N ASP A 147 -16.75 -13.22 -4.28
CA ASP A 147 -15.59 -14.12 -4.12
C ASP A 147 -14.56 -13.60 -3.09
N ARG A 148 -14.52 -12.28 -2.85
CA ARG A 148 -13.64 -11.67 -1.84
C ARG A 148 -14.20 -11.77 -0.42
N MET A 149 -15.49 -12.09 -0.26
CA MET A 149 -16.11 -12.33 1.04
C MET A 149 -15.83 -13.74 1.57
N GLU A 150 -15.44 -14.68 0.69
CA GLU A 150 -15.15 -16.08 1.02
C GLU A 150 -13.65 -16.31 1.32
N ALA A 151 -12.90 -15.24 1.64
CA ALA A 151 -11.44 -15.22 1.65
C ALA A 151 -10.80 -16.13 2.72
N GLY A 152 -10.58 -17.39 2.34
CA GLY A 152 -9.58 -18.29 2.90
C GLY A 152 -9.71 -18.62 4.40
N PRO A 153 -8.76 -19.37 4.96
CA PRO A 153 -8.72 -19.61 6.39
C PRO A 153 -8.44 -18.29 7.12
N VAL A 154 -9.32 -17.96 8.08
CA VAL A 154 -9.17 -16.80 8.96
C VAL A 154 -8.54 -17.27 10.27
N HIS A 155 -7.43 -16.64 10.65
CA HIS A 155 -6.78 -16.86 11.93
C HIS A 155 -7.36 -15.85 12.94
N PRO A 156 -8.13 -16.30 13.95
CA PRO A 156 -8.75 -15.39 14.91
C PRO A 156 -7.69 -14.66 15.73
N LEU A 157 -7.95 -13.38 16.00
CA LEU A 157 -7.17 -12.61 16.96
C LEU A 157 -7.70 -12.96 18.36
N HIS A 158 -6.89 -13.65 19.17
CA HIS A 158 -7.23 -14.09 20.53
C HIS A 158 -7.44 -12.91 21.49
#